data_AF-M5E4G1-F1
#
_entry.id   AF-M5E4G1-F1
#
_cell.length_a   1.000
_cell.length_b   1.000
_cell.length_c   1.000
_cell.angle_alpha   90.00
_cell.angle_beta   90.00
_cell.angle_gamma   90.00
#
_symmetry.space_group_name_H-M   'P 1'
#
loop_
_entity.id
_entity.type
_entity.pdbx_description
1 polymer ?
#
loop_
_entity_poly.entity_id
_entity_poly.type
_entity_poly.pdbx_seq_one_letter_code
_entity_poly.pdbx_strand_id
1 'polypeptide(L)'
;MANSNSSNLAKEEQKLALKLLIPAFLILIIIALYPLGQVFYTSFTDKEFASTKETSFVGLDNYKALLSVTVKELEPIIDEGTGEQAVDDESGEKLFQRPIRVLPRDPYLYRPSFEFSVFGNKYVVGARTPDFIRSVWNYFNFHTIFSVF
;
A
#
# COMPACT_ATOMS: atom_id res chain seq x y z
N MET A 1 59.25 7.65 8.70
CA MET A 1 58.41 8.44 7.77
C MET A 1 57.99 7.52 6.64
N ALA A 2 56.83 6.86 6.75
CA ALA A 2 56.38 5.87 5.78
C ALA A 2 55.54 6.53 4.67
N ASN A 3 56.05 6.46 3.44
CA ASN A 3 55.35 6.28 2.18
C ASN A 3 54.08 7.12 1.88
N SER A 4 54.23 8.43 1.68
CA SER A 4 53.22 9.22 0.95
C SER A 4 53.07 8.76 -0.52
N ASN A 5 54.16 8.33 -1.15
CA ASN A 5 54.18 7.87 -2.54
C ASN A 5 53.39 6.57 -2.77
N SER A 6 53.42 5.61 -1.83
CA SER A 6 52.60 4.39 -1.96
C SER A 6 51.12 4.69 -1.83
N SER A 7 50.74 5.69 -1.01
CA SER A 7 49.35 6.13 -0.88
C SER A 7 48.82 6.81 -2.15
N ASN A 8 49.67 7.54 -2.88
CA ASN A 8 49.29 8.17 -4.14
C ASN A 8 49.19 7.15 -5.27
N LEU A 9 50.11 6.20 -5.35
CA LEU A 9 50.04 5.07 -6.28
C LEU A 9 48.76 4.26 -6.09
N ALA A 10 48.40 3.92 -4.84
CA ALA A 10 47.16 3.22 -4.54
C ALA A 10 45.90 4.00 -4.98
N LYS A 11 45.91 5.33 -4.87
CA LYS A 11 44.81 6.18 -5.36
C LYS A 11 44.71 6.19 -6.89
N GLU A 12 45.84 6.21 -7.58
CA GLU A 12 45.87 6.16 -9.04
C GLU A 12 45.39 4.79 -9.56
N GLU A 13 45.82 3.70 -8.93
CA GLU A 13 45.34 2.35 -9.21
C GLU A 13 43.83 2.22 -8.95
N GLN A 14 43.32 2.76 -7.84
CA GLN A 14 41.89 2.78 -7.55
C GLN A 14 41.10 3.55 -8.62
N LYS A 15 41.61 4.70 -9.07
CA LYS A 15 40.97 5.52 -10.11
C LYS A 15 40.97 4.82 -11.46
N LEU A 16 42.07 4.13 -11.81
CA LEU A 16 42.17 3.29 -13.00
C LEU A 16 41.20 2.10 -12.92
N ALA A 17 41.17 1.39 -11.78
CA ALA A 17 40.25 0.28 -11.56
C ALA A 17 38.80 0.73 -11.69
N LEU A 18 38.42 1.87 -11.09
CA LEU A 18 37.08 2.42 -11.24
C LEU A 18 36.78 2.78 -12.70
N LYS A 19 37.72 3.41 -13.42
CA LYS A 19 37.54 3.78 -14.83
C LYS A 19 37.35 2.56 -15.73
N LEU A 20 38.02 1.46 -15.45
CA LEU A 20 37.86 0.18 -16.15
C LEU A 20 36.56 -0.53 -15.77
N LEU A 21 36.06 -0.35 -14.54
CA LEU A 21 34.83 -0.96 -14.03
C LEU A 21 33.57 -0.23 -14.51
N ILE A 22 33.61 1.10 -14.66
CA ILE A 22 32.49 1.94 -15.12
C ILE A 22 31.71 1.35 -16.30
N PRO A 23 32.31 0.91 -17.43
CA PRO A 23 31.56 0.38 -18.56
C PRO A 23 30.76 -0.88 -18.21
N ALA A 24 31.33 -1.78 -17.40
CA ALA A 24 30.61 -2.97 -16.92
C ALA A 24 29.47 -2.58 -15.97
N PHE A 25 29.72 -1.67 -15.03
CA PHE A 25 28.70 -1.20 -14.10
C PHE A 25 27.55 -0.49 -14.80
N LEU A 26 27.85 0.29 -15.84
CA LEU A 26 26.85 0.99 -16.64
C LEU A 26 25.92 -0.01 -17.33
N ILE A 27 26.46 -1.07 -17.94
CA ILE A 27 25.65 -2.13 -18.54
C ILE A 27 24.76 -2.79 -17.48
N LEU A 28 25.31 -3.12 -16.30
CA LEU A 28 24.54 -3.70 -15.20
C LEU A 28 23.41 -2.78 -14.74
N ILE A 29 23.68 -1.49 -14.57
CA ILE A 29 22.67 -0.49 -14.21
C ILE A 29 21.58 -0.44 -15.27
N ILE A 30 21.92 -0.39 -16.56
CA ILE A 30 20.92 -0.33 -17.64
C ILE A 30 20.02 -1.56 -17.59
N ILE A 31 20.60 -2.76 -17.48
CA ILE A 31 19.82 -4.01 -17.44
C ILE A 31 18.95 -4.07 -16.18
N ALA A 32 19.43 -3.59 -15.04
CA ALA A 32 18.68 -3.56 -13.80
C ALA A 32 17.55 -2.52 -13.82
N LEU A 33 17.81 -1.32 -14.36
CA LEU A 33 16.85 -0.22 -14.40
C LEU A 33 15.83 -0.36 -15.52
N TYR A 34 16.14 -1.06 -16.62
CA TYR A 34 15.22 -1.27 -17.73
C TYR A 34 13.86 -1.88 -17.30
N PRO A 35 13.80 -3.05 -16.61
CA PRO A 35 12.53 -3.62 -16.18
C PRO A 35 11.84 -2.74 -15.13
N LEU A 36 12.61 -2.07 -14.27
CA LEU A 36 12.06 -1.15 -13.27
C LEU A 36 11.37 0.05 -13.93
N GLY A 37 12.02 0.66 -14.92
CA GLY A 37 11.46 1.76 -15.70
C GLY A 37 10.23 1.34 -16.50
N GLN A 38 10.22 0.12 -17.04
CA GLN A 38 9.04 -0.43 -17.70
C GLN A 38 7.87 -0.54 -16.72
N VAL A 39 8.08 -1.12 -15.53
CA VAL A 39 7.03 -1.23 -14.50
C VAL A 39 6.55 0.15 -14.06
N PHE A 40 7.50 1.08 -13.83
CA PHE A 40 7.18 2.45 -13.47
C PHE A 40 6.31 3.14 -14.53
N TYR A 41 6.66 3.02 -15.81
CA TYR A 41 5.85 3.55 -16.90
C TYR A 41 4.45 2.92 -16.94
N THR A 42 4.37 1.59 -16.85
CA THR A 42 3.09 0.88 -16.83
C THR A 42 2.23 1.17 -15.61
N SER A 43 2.81 1.69 -14.52
CA SER A 43 2.03 2.08 -13.34
C SER A 43 1.10 3.28 -13.60
N PHE A 44 1.39 4.08 -14.63
CA PHE A 44 0.55 5.20 -15.08
C PHE A 44 -0.45 4.80 -16.17
N THR A 45 -0.49 3.51 -16.56
CA THR A 45 -1.43 2.99 -17.55
C THR A 45 -2.41 2.01 -16.89
N ASP A 46 -3.55 1.75 -17.53
CA ASP A 46 -4.56 0.77 -17.10
C ASP A 46 -4.19 -0.68 -17.46
N LYS A 47 -2.88 -0.98 -17.53
CA LYS A 47 -2.39 -2.28 -17.95
C LYS A 47 -2.70 -3.36 -16.91
N GLU A 48 -3.63 -4.24 -17.24
CA GLU A 48 -3.96 -5.42 -16.43
C GLU A 48 -3.06 -6.62 -16.79
N PHE A 49 -2.74 -7.45 -15.79
CA PHE A 49 -1.95 -8.67 -16.00
C PHE A 49 -2.73 -9.67 -16.86
N ALA A 50 -2.08 -10.22 -17.90
CA ALA A 50 -2.68 -11.16 -18.85
C ALA A 50 -3.92 -10.64 -19.62
N SER A 51 -4.12 -9.32 -19.68
CA SER A 51 -5.20 -8.70 -20.46
C SER A 51 -4.73 -8.37 -21.88
N THR A 52 -5.60 -8.62 -22.86
CA THR A 52 -5.38 -8.26 -24.28
C THR A 52 -5.98 -6.88 -24.61
N LYS A 53 -6.53 -6.18 -23.61
CA LYS A 53 -7.10 -4.83 -23.81
C LYS A 53 -6.01 -3.84 -24.21
N GLU A 54 -6.38 -2.87 -25.03
CA GLU A 54 -5.51 -1.75 -25.37
C GLU A 54 -5.22 -0.93 -24.12
N THR A 55 -3.94 -0.62 -23.89
CA THR A 55 -3.51 0.12 -22.70
C THR A 55 -3.64 1.62 -22.94
N SER A 56 -4.39 2.30 -22.09
CA SER A 56 -4.53 3.75 -22.06
C SER A 56 -3.69 4.36 -20.93
N PHE A 57 -3.24 5.60 -21.14
CA PHE A 57 -2.57 6.38 -20.10
C PHE A 57 -3.61 6.98 -19.16
N VAL A 58 -3.67 6.48 -17.93
CA VAL A 58 -4.61 6.92 -16.87
C VAL A 58 -3.95 7.84 -15.83
N GLY A 59 -2.67 8.17 -16.03
CA GLY A 59 -1.92 9.06 -15.15
C GLY A 59 -1.87 8.54 -13.72
N LEU A 60 -2.42 9.31 -12.78
CA LEU A 60 -2.37 8.99 -11.34
C LEU A 60 -3.60 8.26 -10.81
N ASP A 61 -4.54 7.87 -11.67
CA ASP A 61 -5.80 7.30 -11.20
C ASP A 61 -5.62 5.92 -10.53
N ASN A 62 -4.62 5.15 -10.97
CA ASN A 62 -4.22 3.91 -10.28
C ASN A 62 -3.77 4.18 -8.84
N TYR A 63 -2.95 5.20 -8.64
CA TYR A 63 -2.47 5.58 -7.30
C TYR A 63 -3.59 6.13 -6.42
N LYS A 64 -4.49 6.94 -6.98
CA LYS A 64 -5.69 7.37 -6.27
C LYS A 64 -6.54 6.17 -5.86
N ALA A 65 -6.73 5.18 -6.74
CA ALA A 65 -7.49 3.98 -6.42
C ALA A 65 -6.84 3.16 -5.31
N LEU A 66 -5.50 3.05 -5.31
CA LEU A 66 -4.76 2.35 -4.25
C LEU A 66 -4.85 3.06 -2.89
N LEU A 67 -4.73 4.38 -2.86
CA LEU A 67 -4.68 5.19 -1.63
C LEU A 67 -6.05 5.70 -1.16
N SER A 68 -7.12 5.47 -1.92
CA SER A 68 -8.47 5.91 -1.55
C SER A 68 -8.99 5.14 -0.34
N VAL A 69 -9.05 5.83 0.79
CA VAL A 69 -9.64 5.36 2.05
C VAL A 69 -10.84 6.24 2.40
N THR A 70 -11.92 5.62 2.86
CA THR A 70 -13.10 6.27 3.41
C THR A 70 -13.36 5.70 4.80
N VAL A 71 -13.76 6.54 5.74
CA VAL A 71 -14.17 6.10 7.08
C VAL A 71 -15.66 6.36 7.18
N LYS A 72 -16.43 5.32 7.49
CA LYS A 72 -17.85 5.45 7.77
C LYS A 72 -18.19 4.79 9.08
N GLU A 73 -19.06 5.45 9.84
CA GLU A 73 -19.67 4.89 11.03
C GLU A 73 -20.69 3.85 10.61
N LEU A 74 -20.64 2.64 11.20
CA LEU A 74 -21.72 1.68 11.06
C LEU A 74 -22.82 2.13 12.01
N GLU A 75 -23.86 2.73 11.44
CA GLU A 75 -25.07 3.06 12.19
C GLU A 75 -25.65 1.75 12.78
N PRO A 76 -25.86 1.68 14.11
CA PRO A 76 -26.45 0.51 14.75
C PRO A 76 -27.87 0.28 14.22
N ILE A 77 -28.28 -0.97 14.03
CA ILE A 77 -29.67 -1.29 13.70
C ILE A 77 -30.49 -0.99 14.97
N ILE A 78 -31.37 0.00 14.89
CA ILE A 78 -32.34 0.31 15.94
C ILE A 78 -33.63 -0.42 15.56
N ASP A 79 -34.16 -1.24 16.47
CA ASP A 79 -35.42 -1.95 16.25
C ASP A 79 -36.58 -0.95 16.40
N GLU A 80 -37.38 -0.79 15.34
CA GLU A 80 -38.42 0.27 15.21
C GLU A 80 -39.59 0.11 16.21
N GLY A 81 -39.61 -0.94 17.03
CA GLY A 81 -40.61 -1.18 18.07
C GLY A 81 -40.25 -0.75 19.50
N THR A 82 -38.96 -0.63 19.84
CA THR A 82 -38.49 -0.43 21.24
C THR A 82 -37.39 0.62 21.40
N GLY A 83 -36.84 1.16 20.31
CA GLY A 83 -35.85 2.24 20.37
C GLY A 83 -34.48 1.82 20.92
N GLU A 84 -34.21 0.51 21.02
CA GLU A 84 -32.92 -0.04 21.45
C GLU A 84 -32.22 -0.79 20.31
N GLN A 85 -30.90 -0.91 20.45
CA GLN A 85 -30.00 -1.56 19.49
C GLN A 85 -30.35 -3.04 19.40
N ALA A 86 -30.56 -3.58 18.19
CA ALA A 86 -30.81 -5.01 18.02
C ALA A 86 -29.63 -5.83 18.59
N VAL A 87 -29.90 -6.69 19.57
CA VAL A 87 -28.94 -7.61 20.21
C VAL A 87 -29.28 -9.03 19.76
N ASP A 88 -28.25 -9.83 19.46
CA ASP A 88 -28.41 -11.25 19.13
C ASP A 88 -28.78 -12.04 20.39
N ASP A 89 -29.96 -12.64 20.40
CA ASP A 89 -30.55 -13.33 21.56
C ASP A 89 -29.78 -14.59 22.03
N GLU A 90 -28.78 -15.08 21.27
CA GLU A 90 -27.94 -16.24 21.64
C GLU A 90 -26.50 -15.91 22.09
N SER A 91 -25.94 -14.76 21.70
CA SER A 91 -24.51 -14.44 21.92
C SER A 91 -24.29 -13.22 22.82
N GLY A 92 -25.33 -12.39 23.02
CA GLY A 92 -25.22 -11.14 23.78
C GLY A 92 -24.39 -10.07 23.06
N GLU A 93 -24.08 -10.26 21.78
CA GLU A 93 -23.37 -9.29 20.96
C GLU A 93 -24.35 -8.41 20.19
N LYS A 94 -24.03 -7.11 20.13
CA LYS A 94 -24.82 -6.09 19.42
C LYS A 94 -24.78 -6.36 17.92
N LEU A 95 -25.94 -6.46 17.27
CA LEU A 95 -26.07 -6.69 15.85
C LEU A 95 -25.82 -5.39 15.08
N PHE A 96 -24.65 -5.30 14.45
CA PHE A 96 -24.32 -4.21 13.54
C PHE A 96 -24.74 -4.55 12.10
N GLN A 97 -25.14 -3.55 11.32
CA GLN A 97 -25.42 -3.75 9.89
C GLN A 97 -24.20 -4.35 9.18
N ARG A 98 -24.45 -5.25 8.23
CA ARG A 98 -23.39 -5.80 7.38
C ARG A 98 -22.64 -4.62 6.72
N PRO A 99 -21.32 -4.49 6.91
CA PRO A 99 -20.51 -3.34 6.45
C PRO A 99 -20.68 -2.96 4.96
N ILE A 100 -21.09 -3.93 4.15
CA ILE A 100 -21.36 -3.80 2.71
C ILE A 100 -22.55 -2.85 2.41
N ARG A 101 -23.46 -2.64 3.37
CA ARG A 101 -24.67 -1.80 3.19
C ARG A 101 -24.40 -0.30 3.43
N VAL A 102 -23.42 0.04 4.26
CA VAL A 102 -23.15 1.43 4.70
C VAL A 102 -22.09 2.11 3.83
N LEU A 103 -21.15 1.33 3.28
CA LEU A 103 -20.09 1.85 2.43
C LEU A 103 -20.65 2.43 1.11
N PRO A 104 -20.17 3.60 0.66
CA PRO A 104 -20.65 4.22 -0.56
C PRO A 104 -20.29 3.33 -1.75
N ARG A 105 -21.28 3.02 -2.60
CA ARG A 105 -21.13 2.15 -3.77
C ARG A 105 -20.89 2.93 -5.06
N ASP A 106 -21.24 4.21 -5.04
CA ASP A 106 -21.02 5.17 -6.12
C ASP A 106 -20.14 6.33 -5.64
N PRO A 107 -19.17 6.82 -6.45
CA PRO A 107 -18.81 6.38 -7.80
C PRO A 107 -17.83 5.19 -7.86
N TYR A 108 -17.35 4.68 -6.71
CA TYR A 108 -16.44 3.53 -6.66
C TYR A 108 -16.77 2.61 -5.48
N LEU A 109 -16.63 1.29 -5.67
CA LEU A 109 -16.93 0.29 -4.63
C LEU A 109 -15.82 0.27 -3.56
N TYR A 110 -16.15 0.72 -2.35
CA TYR A 110 -15.30 0.56 -1.18
C TYR A 110 -15.60 -0.76 -0.46
N ARG A 111 -14.55 -1.49 -0.07
CA ARG A 111 -14.64 -2.72 0.71
C ARG A 111 -14.11 -2.48 2.13
N PRO A 112 -14.68 -3.12 3.16
CA PRO A 112 -14.21 -2.93 4.53
C PRO A 112 -12.77 -3.46 4.68
N SER A 113 -11.85 -2.60 5.15
CA SER A 113 -10.46 -2.96 5.45
C SER A 113 -10.26 -3.21 6.94
N PHE A 114 -10.82 -2.38 7.81
CA PHE A 114 -10.71 -2.47 9.27
C PHE A 114 -12.03 -2.12 9.95
N GLU A 115 -12.34 -2.84 11.02
CA GLU A 115 -13.46 -2.53 11.91
C GLU A 115 -12.90 -2.24 13.29
N PHE A 116 -13.30 -1.12 13.89
CA PHE A 116 -12.93 -0.79 15.27
C PHE A 116 -14.16 -0.34 16.03
N SER A 117 -14.33 -0.85 17.25
CA SER A 117 -15.35 -0.40 18.18
C SER A 117 -14.75 0.61 19.15
N VAL A 118 -15.26 1.84 19.13
CA VAL A 118 -14.84 2.90 20.06
C VAL A 118 -16.10 3.49 20.68
N PHE A 119 -16.12 3.53 22.01
CA PHE A 119 -17.19 4.18 22.79
C PHE A 119 -18.61 3.62 22.54
N GLY A 120 -18.73 2.34 22.18
CA GLY A 120 -20.03 1.70 21.90
C GLY A 120 -20.51 1.82 20.46
N ASN A 121 -19.83 2.60 19.62
CA ASN A 121 -20.10 2.72 18.18
C ASN A 121 -19.06 1.91 17.40
N LYS A 122 -19.49 1.28 16.30
CA LYS A 122 -18.62 0.48 15.43
C LYS A 122 -18.30 1.30 14.18
N TYR A 123 -17.02 1.54 13.93
CA TYR A 123 -16.55 2.24 12.75
C TYR A 123 -15.96 1.24 11.76
N VAL A 124 -16.23 1.45 10.47
CA VAL A 124 -15.63 0.71 9.38
C VAL A 124 -14.81 1.66 8.51
N VAL A 125 -13.55 1.29 8.33
CA VAL A 125 -12.70 1.89 7.31
C VAL A 125 -12.96 1.13 6.02
N GLY A 126 -13.51 1.79 5.01
CA GLY A 126 -13.62 1.28 3.65
C GLY A 126 -12.40 1.70 2.83
N ALA A 127 -11.83 0.80 2.05
CA ALA A 127 -10.81 1.14 1.06
C ALA A 127 -11.19 0.53 -0.29
N ARG A 128 -10.76 1.15 -1.39
CA ARG A 128 -10.94 0.53 -2.72
C ARG A 128 -10.07 -0.71 -2.89
N THR A 129 -8.90 -0.73 -2.25
CA THR A 129 -8.00 -1.88 -2.17
C THR A 129 -7.73 -2.24 -0.70
N PRO A 130 -8.62 -3.01 -0.05
CA PRO A 130 -8.55 -3.28 1.39
C PRO A 130 -7.28 -4.05 1.79
N ASP A 131 -6.84 -4.99 0.95
CA ASP A 131 -5.65 -5.80 1.23
C ASP A 131 -4.36 -4.97 1.23
N PHE A 132 -4.28 -3.98 0.34
CA PHE A 132 -3.14 -3.06 0.26
C PHE A 132 -3.08 -2.16 1.51
N ILE A 133 -4.19 -1.52 1.87
CA ILE A 133 -4.24 -0.68 3.07
C ILE A 133 -3.97 -1.51 4.33
N ARG A 134 -4.46 -2.76 4.37
CA ARG A 134 -4.21 -3.66 5.48
C ARG A 134 -2.75 -4.06 5.61
N SER A 135 -2.08 -4.38 4.50
CA SER A 135 -0.67 -4.76 4.50
C SER A 135 0.23 -3.57 4.87
N VAL A 136 -0.08 -2.36 4.39
CA VAL A 136 0.63 -1.12 4.76
C VAL A 136 0.52 -0.87 6.26
N TRP A 137 -0.68 -0.97 6.84
CA TRP A 137 -0.87 -0.82 8.27
C TRP A 137 -0.13 -1.90 9.06
N ASN A 138 -0.17 -3.17 8.60
CA ASN A 138 0.55 -4.26 9.24
C ASN A 138 2.07 -4.03 9.24
N TYR A 139 2.64 -3.55 8.13
CA TYR A 139 4.05 -3.18 8.05
C TYR A 139 4.42 -2.08 9.04
N PHE A 140 3.61 -1.03 9.15
CA PHE A 140 3.85 0.05 10.11
C PHE A 140 3.81 -0.45 11.55
N ASN A 141 2.84 -1.28 11.92
CA ASN A 141 2.76 -1.84 13.26
C ASN A 141 3.94 -2.77 13.55
N PHE A 142 4.25 -3.69 12.63
CA PHE A 142 5.37 -4.60 12.80
C PHE A 142 6.69 -3.84 12.93
N HIS A 143 6.99 -2.91 12.03
CA HIS A 143 8.26 -2.19 12.07
C HIS A 143 8.36 -1.26 13.28
N THR A 144 7.30 -0.54 13.62
CA THR A 144 7.33 0.38 14.78
C THR A 144 7.41 -0.37 16.11
N ILE A 145 6.79 -1.54 16.23
CA ILE A 145 6.73 -2.28 17.50
C ILE A 145 7.91 -3.25 17.63
N PHE A 146 8.29 -3.96 16.56
CA PHE A 146 9.36 -4.96 16.60
C PHE A 146 10.74 -4.41 16.24
N SER A 147 10.87 -3.26 15.54
CA SER A 147 12.21 -2.65 15.30
C SER A 147 12.70 -1.81 16.49
N VAL A 148 11.86 -1.59 17.50
CA VAL A 148 12.19 -0.82 18.71
C VAL A 148 12.68 -1.74 19.85
N PHE A 149 12.71 -3.06 19.64
CA PHE A 149 13.40 -4.04 20.48
C PHE A 149 14.52 -4.72 19.69
#